data_AF-A0A2A3JGE3-F1
#
_entry.id   AF-A0A2A3JGE3-F1
#
_cell.length_a   1.000
_cell.length_b   1.000
_cell.length_c   1.000
_cell.angle_alpha   90.00
_cell.angle_beta   90.00
_cell.angle_gamma   90.00
#
_symmetry.space_group_name_H-M   'P 1'
#
loop_
_entity.id
_entity.type
_entity.pdbx_description
1 polymer ?
#
loop_
_entity_poly.entity_id
_entity_poly.type
_entity_poly.pdbx_seq_one_letter_code
_entity_poly.pdbx_strand_id
1 'polypeptide(L)'
;MNPEQSPRRGPDRPRERPPEDPEASGAPIGRRLLLGTLGLGAFGVLAAPTLQRGLESLFADDPTGLTGLLPNGGGFRYYSVTSSVPHKDASNYRLTIDGLVDHPRSYTLADLKALPQTRIVHDVQCVTGWRVPGTPFEGVRLSHLLDAAGVQTKGRAIRFTCFDGAYTESLTLQQARRPDILVAHRMQDKPLGHNHGGPVRLYVAPMYFYKSAKWLSGITVTEDVRPGYWEDRGYDVDAWVGRSNGRDDAPTS
;
A
#
# COMPACT_ATOMS: atom_id res chain seq x y z
N MET A 1 -65.88 -72.68 8.28
CA MET A 1 -66.96 -71.85 7.70
C MET A 1 -66.49 -71.33 6.35
N ASN A 2 -67.24 -71.69 5.30
CA ASN A 2 -67.41 -71.20 3.92
C ASN A 2 -66.86 -69.80 3.53
N PRO A 3 -66.82 -69.43 2.21
CA PRO A 3 -66.26 -70.11 1.03
C PRO A 3 -65.62 -69.10 0.02
N GLU A 4 -65.28 -69.60 -1.18
CA GLU A 4 -65.30 -68.92 -2.50
C GLU A 4 -64.71 -67.51 -2.67
N GLN A 5 -63.81 -67.36 -3.65
CA GLN A 5 -64.16 -66.81 -4.97
C GLN A 5 -62.91 -66.73 -5.86
N SER A 6 -63.03 -67.28 -7.06
CA SER A 6 -62.07 -67.12 -8.15
C SER A 6 -62.49 -65.94 -9.02
N PRO A 7 -61.57 -65.05 -9.43
CA PRO A 7 -61.79 -64.34 -10.69
C PRO A 7 -60.56 -64.29 -11.61
N ARG A 8 -60.77 -64.81 -12.82
CA ARG A 8 -60.51 -64.25 -14.16
C ARG A 8 -59.17 -63.52 -14.43
N ARG A 9 -58.44 -64.09 -15.38
CA ARG A 9 -57.29 -63.52 -16.14
C ARG A 9 -57.61 -62.13 -16.73
N GLY A 10 -56.76 -61.15 -16.39
CA GLY A 10 -56.53 -59.91 -17.15
C GLY A 10 -55.26 -60.02 -18.02
N PRO A 11 -55.06 -59.11 -19.00
CA PRO A 11 -54.14 -59.29 -20.12
C PRO A 11 -52.67 -59.06 -19.76
N ASP A 12 -51.78 -59.72 -20.52
CA ASP A 12 -50.32 -59.65 -20.45
C ASP A 12 -49.81 -58.20 -20.47
N ARG A 13 -49.06 -57.78 -19.43
CA ARG A 13 -48.32 -56.52 -19.44
C ARG A 13 -46.97 -56.74 -20.13
N PRO A 14 -46.50 -55.83 -21.00
CA PRO A 14 -45.14 -55.88 -21.53
C PRO A 14 -44.13 -55.77 -20.39
N ARG A 15 -43.11 -56.62 -20.37
CA ARG A 15 -41.99 -56.55 -19.42
C ARG A 15 -41.24 -55.23 -19.61
N GLU A 16 -41.21 -54.43 -18.56
CA GLU A 16 -40.39 -53.23 -18.44
C GLU A 16 -38.91 -53.65 -18.42
N ARG A 17 -38.09 -53.06 -19.31
CA ARG A 17 -36.63 -53.28 -19.32
C ARG A 17 -36.01 -52.54 -18.13
N PRO A 18 -35.02 -53.11 -17.43
CA PRO A 18 -34.31 -52.38 -16.37
C PRO A 18 -33.55 -51.20 -16.99
N PRO A 19 -33.32 -50.11 -16.24
CA PRO A 19 -32.52 -48.99 -16.71
C PRO A 19 -31.07 -49.44 -16.93
N GLU A 20 -30.49 -49.04 -18.07
CA GLU A 20 -29.06 -49.23 -18.35
C GLU A 20 -28.24 -48.34 -17.40
N ASP A 21 -27.32 -48.99 -16.68
CA ASP A 21 -26.30 -48.33 -15.87
C ASP A 21 -25.29 -47.67 -16.84
N PRO A 22 -25.02 -46.35 -16.76
CA PRO A 22 -23.97 -45.75 -17.57
C PRO A 22 -22.63 -46.15 -16.97
N GLU A 23 -22.12 -47.32 -17.34
CA GLU A 23 -20.72 -47.66 -17.13
C GLU A 23 -19.85 -46.56 -17.75
N ALA A 24 -19.11 -45.88 -16.89
CA ALA A 24 -18.13 -44.89 -17.26
C ALA A 24 -17.00 -45.57 -18.06
N SER A 25 -17.16 -45.66 -19.38
CA SER A 25 -16.12 -46.10 -20.30
C SER A 25 -15.10 -44.97 -20.47
N GLY A 26 -14.17 -44.88 -19.52
CA GLY A 26 -12.97 -44.07 -19.67
C GLY A 26 -11.98 -44.81 -20.58
N ALA A 27 -11.57 -44.18 -21.69
CA ALA A 27 -10.52 -44.72 -22.55
C ALA A 27 -9.23 -44.94 -21.71
N PRO A 28 -8.58 -46.11 -21.78
CA PRO A 28 -7.41 -46.39 -20.96
C PRO A 28 -6.27 -45.45 -21.36
N ILE A 29 -5.88 -44.55 -20.44
CA ILE A 29 -4.74 -43.68 -20.64
C ILE A 29 -3.49 -44.56 -20.69
N GLY A 30 -2.86 -44.64 -21.87
CA GLY A 30 -1.68 -45.47 -22.07
C GLY A 30 -0.57 -45.09 -21.08
N ARG A 31 0.07 -46.11 -20.48
CA ARG A 31 1.13 -45.94 -19.47
C ARG A 31 2.23 -44.96 -19.88
N ARG A 32 2.54 -44.83 -21.17
CA ARG A 32 3.51 -43.86 -21.70
C ARG A 32 3.03 -42.41 -21.58
N LEU A 33 1.74 -42.15 -21.77
CA LEU A 33 1.15 -40.83 -21.60
C LEU A 33 1.11 -40.45 -20.11
N LEU A 34 0.74 -41.41 -19.25
CA LEU A 34 0.74 -41.21 -17.80
C LEU A 34 2.15 -40.96 -17.23
N LEU A 35 3.14 -41.73 -17.68
CA LEU A 35 4.55 -41.51 -17.28
C LEU A 35 5.11 -40.21 -17.88
N GLY A 36 4.68 -39.84 -19.09
CA GLY A 36 5.06 -38.57 -19.72
C GLY A 36 4.55 -37.36 -18.94
N THR A 37 3.29 -37.36 -18.51
CA THR A 37 2.72 -36.27 -17.70
C THR A 37 3.35 -36.21 -16.31
N LEU A 38 3.60 -37.35 -15.67
CA LEU A 38 4.32 -37.40 -14.39
C LEU A 38 5.77 -36.89 -14.53
N GLY A 39 6.46 -37.26 -15.60
CA GLY A 39 7.82 -36.79 -15.90
C GLY A 39 7.87 -35.27 -16.13
N LEU A 40 6.93 -34.72 -16.89
CA LEU A 40 6.81 -33.27 -17.12
C LEU A 40 6.53 -32.53 -15.81
N GLY A 41 5.64 -33.07 -14.97
CA GLY A 41 5.32 -32.50 -13.66
C GLY A 41 6.51 -32.50 -12.72
N ALA A 42 7.24 -33.63 -12.61
CA ALA A 42 8.45 -33.72 -11.79
C ALA A 42 9.55 -32.78 -12.28
N PHE A 43 9.77 -32.67 -13.60
CA PHE A 43 10.72 -31.72 -14.17
C PHE A 43 10.31 -30.27 -13.88
N GLY A 44 9.01 -29.94 -14.01
CA GLY A 44 8.50 -28.61 -13.66
C GLY A 44 8.76 -28.25 -12.20
N VAL A 45 8.51 -29.17 -11.26
CA VAL A 45 8.77 -28.96 -9.83
C VAL A 45 10.27 -28.79 -9.54
N LEU A 46 11.13 -29.56 -10.21
CA LEU A 46 12.58 -29.47 -10.02
C LEU A 46 13.20 -28.24 -10.68
N ALA A 47 12.68 -27.81 -11.82
CA ALA A 47 13.18 -26.66 -12.57
C ALA A 47 12.61 -25.31 -12.05
N ALA A 48 11.47 -25.32 -11.37
CA ALA A 48 10.81 -24.12 -10.87
C ALA A 48 11.70 -23.25 -9.96
N PRO A 49 12.43 -23.78 -8.95
CA PRO A 49 13.25 -22.94 -8.07
C PRO A 49 14.43 -22.28 -8.79
N THR A 50 14.95 -22.91 -9.85
CA THR A 50 16.02 -22.35 -10.69
C THR A 50 15.49 -21.31 -11.67
N LEU A 51 14.33 -21.58 -12.29
CA LEU A 51 13.68 -20.64 -13.20
C LEU A 51 13.21 -19.39 -12.45
N GLN A 52 12.66 -19.58 -11.25
CA GLN A 52 12.22 -18.49 -10.39
C GLN A 52 13.40 -17.61 -9.94
N ARG A 53 14.53 -18.20 -9.53
CA ARG A 53 15.75 -17.43 -9.20
C ARG A 53 16.34 -16.68 -10.39
N GLY A 54 16.31 -17.29 -11.58
CA GLY A 54 16.75 -16.63 -12.81
C GLY A 54 15.86 -15.42 -13.14
N LEU A 55 14.54 -15.58 -13.03
CA LEU A 55 13.59 -14.51 -13.24
C LEU A 55 13.69 -13.41 -12.18
N GLU A 56 13.89 -13.75 -10.91
CA GLU A 56 14.13 -12.80 -9.83
C GLU A 56 15.41 -11.99 -10.05
N SER A 57 16.50 -12.59 -10.55
CA SER A 57 17.73 -11.86 -10.85
C SER A 57 17.57 -10.85 -12.00
N LEU A 58 16.73 -11.16 -12.99
CA LEU A 58 16.40 -10.24 -14.09
C LEU A 58 15.50 -9.08 -13.66
N PHE A 59 14.70 -9.25 -12.61
CA PHE A 59 13.85 -8.19 -12.04
C PHE A 59 14.52 -7.40 -10.91
N ALA A 60 15.58 -7.94 -10.30
CA ALA A 60 16.34 -7.26 -9.26
C ALA A 60 17.27 -6.18 -9.84
N ASP A 61 17.90 -6.44 -11.00
CA ASP A 61 18.72 -5.48 -11.72
C ASP A 61 17.93 -4.89 -12.88
N ASP A 62 17.18 -3.80 -12.62
CA ASP A 62 16.38 -3.12 -13.65
C ASP A 62 17.00 -1.79 -14.11
N PRO A 63 17.90 -1.80 -15.11
CA PRO A 63 18.44 -0.58 -15.73
C PRO A 63 17.40 0.18 -16.58
N THR A 64 16.20 -0.37 -16.79
CA THR A 64 15.14 0.22 -17.61
C THR A 64 14.03 0.88 -16.79
N GLY A 65 13.97 0.63 -15.48
CA GLY A 65 12.99 1.20 -14.55
C GLY A 65 11.54 0.74 -14.76
N LEU A 66 11.34 -0.38 -15.47
CA LEU A 66 10.05 -0.99 -15.77
C LEU A 66 9.42 -1.72 -14.56
N THR A 67 10.22 -2.14 -13.59
CA THR A 67 9.74 -2.70 -12.32
C THR A 67 8.80 -1.72 -11.65
N GLY A 68 9.05 -0.41 -11.68
CA GLY A 68 8.17 0.62 -11.12
C GLY A 68 6.79 0.75 -11.79
N LEU A 69 6.55 0.07 -12.92
CA LEU A 69 5.25 0.00 -13.59
C LEU A 69 4.40 -1.21 -13.14
N LEU A 70 5.00 -2.16 -12.42
CA LEU A 70 4.27 -3.31 -11.89
C LEU A 70 3.52 -2.95 -10.59
N PRO A 71 2.38 -3.57 -10.29
CA PRO A 71 1.81 -3.52 -8.95
C PRO A 71 2.84 -4.06 -7.95
N ASN A 72 3.19 -3.26 -6.93
CA ASN A 72 4.32 -3.45 -6.01
C ASN A 72 5.73 -3.33 -6.60
N GLY A 73 5.84 -2.73 -7.78
CA GLY A 73 7.08 -2.35 -8.42
C GLY A 73 8.00 -1.53 -7.54
N GLY A 74 9.28 -1.92 -7.46
CA GLY A 74 10.26 -1.22 -6.63
C GLY A 74 10.07 -1.41 -5.12
N GLY A 75 9.31 -2.44 -4.70
CA GLY A 75 9.14 -2.84 -3.30
C GLY A 75 8.07 -2.07 -2.52
N PHE A 76 7.47 -1.03 -3.11
CA PHE A 76 6.42 -0.23 -2.46
C PHE A 76 5.07 -0.93 -2.51
N ARG A 77 4.45 -1.14 -1.35
CA ARG A 77 3.05 -1.60 -1.29
C ARG A 77 2.09 -0.42 -1.22
N TYR A 78 1.04 -0.47 -2.05
CA TYR A 78 -0.01 0.54 -2.05
C TYR A 78 -1.00 0.30 -0.90
N TYR A 79 -1.12 1.28 -0.03
CA TYR A 79 -2.19 1.38 0.98
C TYR A 79 -2.95 2.70 0.80
N SER A 80 -4.26 2.62 0.94
CA SER A 80 -5.22 3.74 1.01
C SER A 80 -6.28 3.41 2.07
N VAL A 81 -6.74 4.41 2.81
CA VAL A 81 -7.82 4.26 3.79
C VAL A 81 -9.20 4.55 3.18
N THR A 82 -9.22 5.06 1.95
CA THR A 82 -10.44 5.31 1.15
C THR A 82 -10.43 4.46 -0.11
N SER A 83 -11.62 4.22 -0.67
CA SER A 83 -11.79 3.48 -1.93
C SER A 83 -11.41 4.29 -3.18
N SER A 84 -11.50 5.61 -3.11
CA SER A 84 -11.08 6.53 -4.17
C SER A 84 -10.55 7.82 -3.57
N VAL A 85 -9.67 8.49 -4.31
CA VAL A 85 -9.08 9.78 -3.92
C VAL A 85 -9.16 10.73 -5.10
N PRO A 86 -9.59 11.99 -4.89
CA PRO A 86 -9.61 12.98 -5.96
C PRO A 86 -8.22 13.19 -6.56
N HIS A 87 -8.12 13.30 -7.89
CA HIS A 87 -6.87 13.70 -8.50
C HIS A 87 -6.68 15.22 -8.38
N LYS A 88 -5.54 15.64 -7.84
CA LYS A 88 -5.07 17.02 -7.92
C LYS A 88 -3.81 17.12 -8.77
N ASP A 89 -3.66 18.22 -9.48
CA ASP A 89 -2.52 18.53 -10.35
C ASP A 89 -1.98 19.94 -10.05
N ALA A 90 -1.04 20.42 -10.87
CA ALA A 90 -0.40 21.72 -10.67
C ALA A 90 -1.40 22.91 -10.67
N SER A 91 -2.53 22.79 -11.38
CA SER A 91 -3.51 23.87 -11.52
C SER A 91 -4.42 23.99 -10.29
N ASN A 92 -4.85 22.86 -9.72
CA ASN A 92 -5.87 22.80 -8.68
C ASN A 92 -5.36 22.38 -7.29
N TYR A 93 -4.09 22.01 -7.17
CA TYR A 93 -3.48 21.66 -5.89
C TYR A 93 -3.24 22.89 -5.01
N ARG A 94 -3.54 22.76 -3.73
CA ARG A 94 -3.25 23.75 -2.69
C ARG A 94 -2.82 23.04 -1.40
N LEU A 95 -1.80 23.57 -0.75
CA LEU A 95 -1.37 23.21 0.61
C LEU A 95 -1.61 24.39 1.53
N THR A 96 -2.47 24.25 2.52
CA THR A 96 -2.75 25.33 3.49
C THR A 96 -1.97 25.11 4.78
N ILE A 97 -1.37 26.18 5.31
CA ILE A 97 -0.72 26.23 6.62
C ILE A 97 -1.47 27.23 7.49
N ASP A 98 -1.97 26.78 8.64
CA ASP A 98 -2.85 27.55 9.51
C ASP A 98 -2.73 27.14 11.00
N GLY A 99 -3.70 27.58 11.82
CA GLY A 99 -3.73 27.33 13.26
C GLY A 99 -2.95 28.38 14.04
N LEU A 100 -2.10 27.93 14.97
CA LEU A 100 -1.28 28.78 15.83
C LEU A 100 -0.03 29.31 15.10
N VAL A 101 -0.25 30.11 14.05
CA VAL A 101 0.78 30.74 13.21
C VAL A 101 0.47 32.24 13.03
N ASP A 102 1.50 33.05 12.79
CA ASP A 102 1.37 34.49 12.57
C ASP A 102 0.99 34.81 11.11
N HIS A 103 1.41 33.97 10.17
CA HIS A 103 1.26 34.19 8.73
C HIS A 103 0.65 32.94 8.06
N PRO A 104 -0.67 32.69 8.24
CA PRO A 104 -1.34 31.60 7.55
C PRO A 104 -1.26 31.80 6.04
N ARG A 105 -0.96 30.72 5.31
CA ARG A 105 -0.68 30.78 3.87
C ARG A 105 -1.14 29.53 3.14
N SER A 106 -1.60 29.71 1.91
CA SER A 106 -1.83 28.61 0.97
C SER A 106 -0.78 28.63 -0.14
N TYR A 107 -0.19 27.48 -0.43
CA TYR A 107 0.83 27.29 -1.45
C TYR A 107 0.27 26.49 -2.63
N THR A 108 0.54 26.94 -3.85
CA THR A 108 0.39 26.12 -5.05
C THR A 108 1.54 25.13 -5.19
N LEU A 109 1.43 24.17 -6.10
CA LEU A 109 2.55 23.29 -6.42
C LEU A 109 3.76 24.06 -6.97
N ALA A 110 3.52 25.14 -7.73
CA ALA A 110 4.60 25.98 -8.25
C ALA A 110 5.33 26.73 -7.12
N ASP A 111 4.59 27.26 -6.14
CA ASP A 111 5.18 27.94 -4.99
C ASP A 111 6.09 26.99 -4.20
N LEU A 112 5.63 25.76 -3.93
CA LEU A 112 6.43 24.76 -3.21
C LEU A 112 7.73 24.39 -3.95
N LYS A 113 7.69 24.32 -5.28
CA LYS A 113 8.88 24.03 -6.10
C LYS A 113 9.86 25.20 -6.16
N ALA A 114 9.40 26.43 -5.95
CA ALA A 114 10.24 27.63 -5.94
C ALA A 114 10.97 27.86 -4.59
N LEU A 115 10.51 27.21 -3.51
CA LEU A 115 11.17 27.26 -2.21
C LEU A 115 12.49 26.45 -2.20
N PRO A 116 13.37 26.65 -1.20
CA PRO A 116 14.59 25.84 -1.07
C PRO A 116 14.29 24.34 -0.99
N GLN A 117 14.84 23.59 -1.94
CA GLN A 117 14.65 22.15 -2.04
C GLN A 117 15.70 21.40 -1.21
N THR A 118 15.32 20.25 -0.68
CA THR A 118 16.18 19.31 0.03
C THR A 118 15.92 17.92 -0.49
N ARG A 119 16.99 17.20 -0.81
CA ARG A 119 16.96 15.79 -1.20
C ARG A 119 17.43 14.94 -0.02
N ILE A 120 16.70 13.90 0.29
CA ILE A 120 16.98 12.96 1.37
C ILE A 120 16.91 11.56 0.80
N VAL A 121 17.89 10.72 1.15
CA VAL A 121 17.94 9.32 0.76
C VAL A 121 18.00 8.49 2.03
N HIS A 122 16.88 7.83 2.34
CA HIS A 122 16.77 6.91 3.47
C HIS A 122 15.95 5.69 3.05
N ASP A 123 16.08 4.63 3.83
CA ASP A 123 15.18 3.49 3.73
C ASP A 123 13.74 3.92 4.08
N VAL A 124 12.76 3.33 3.41
CA VAL A 124 11.36 3.38 3.83
C VAL A 124 11.03 2.10 4.56
N GLN A 125 10.60 2.21 5.81
CA GLN A 125 10.12 1.06 6.60
C GLN A 125 8.62 1.16 6.85
N CYS A 126 7.88 0.12 6.46
CA CYS A 126 6.48 -0.01 6.84
C CYS A 126 6.33 -0.77 8.15
N VAL A 127 5.31 -0.40 8.92
CA VAL A 127 4.95 -1.08 10.17
C VAL A 127 4.51 -2.53 9.94
N THR A 128 4.06 -2.89 8.72
CA THR A 128 3.71 -4.27 8.35
C THR A 128 4.93 -5.11 7.94
N GLY A 129 6.15 -4.58 8.08
CA GLY A 129 7.40 -5.33 8.00
C GLY A 129 8.17 -5.22 6.68
N TRP A 130 7.58 -4.70 5.59
CA TRP A 130 8.33 -4.49 4.36
C TRP A 130 9.20 -3.23 4.43
N ARG A 131 10.34 -3.26 3.73
CA ARG A 131 11.32 -2.19 3.61
C ARG A 131 11.66 -1.93 2.15
N VAL A 132 11.89 -0.67 1.79
CA VAL A 132 12.49 -0.28 0.52
C VAL A 132 13.76 0.52 0.80
N PRO A 133 14.95 -0.03 0.53
CA PRO A 133 16.22 0.62 0.86
C PRO A 133 16.50 1.83 -0.05
N GLY A 134 17.24 2.82 0.49
CA GLY A 134 17.85 3.90 -0.30
C GLY A 134 16.88 4.70 -1.17
N THR A 135 15.66 5.00 -0.68
CA THR A 135 14.65 5.70 -1.46
C THR A 135 14.88 7.21 -1.41
N PRO A 136 15.16 7.88 -2.55
CA PRO A 136 15.30 9.33 -2.56
C PRO A 136 13.93 10.02 -2.56
N PHE A 137 13.75 10.97 -1.65
CA PHE A 137 12.66 11.94 -1.63
C PHE A 137 13.23 13.35 -1.79
N GLU A 138 12.49 14.23 -2.46
CA GLU A 138 12.87 15.62 -2.64
C GLU A 138 11.66 16.55 -2.49
N GLY A 139 11.89 17.64 -1.77
CA GLY A 139 10.88 18.66 -1.49
C GLY A 139 11.37 19.73 -0.53
N VAL A 140 10.44 20.43 0.11
CA VAL A 140 10.75 21.50 1.05
C VAL A 140 10.83 20.92 2.46
N ARG A 141 11.85 21.31 3.24
CA ARG A 141 11.89 20.95 4.67
C ARG A 141 10.68 21.53 5.39
N LEU A 142 10.00 20.71 6.20
CA LEU A 142 8.83 21.17 6.94
C LEU A 142 9.17 22.34 7.87
N SER A 143 10.35 22.32 8.50
CA SER A 143 10.84 23.43 9.32
C SER A 143 10.85 24.77 8.59
N HIS A 144 11.25 24.80 7.32
CA HIS A 144 11.27 26.04 6.53
C HIS A 144 9.86 26.63 6.34
N LEU A 145 8.87 25.77 6.09
CA LEU A 145 7.48 26.18 5.95
C LEU A 145 6.92 26.70 7.29
N LEU A 146 7.26 26.05 8.40
CA LEU A 146 6.87 26.46 9.74
C LEU A 146 7.52 27.79 10.15
N ASP A 147 8.78 28.01 9.77
CA ASP A 147 9.47 29.28 10.01
C ASP A 147 8.85 30.42 9.21
N ALA A 148 8.55 30.18 7.93
CA ALA A 148 7.85 31.15 7.08
C ALA A 148 6.44 31.50 7.58
N ALA A 149 5.76 30.55 8.22
CA ALA A 149 4.43 30.76 8.81
C ALA A 149 4.49 31.51 10.16
N GLY A 150 5.64 31.51 10.86
CA GLY A 150 5.76 32.09 12.20
C GLY A 150 4.96 31.32 13.25
N VAL A 151 5.44 30.14 13.66
CA VAL A 151 4.77 29.35 14.71
C VAL A 151 4.69 30.13 16.02
N GLN A 152 3.47 30.34 16.52
CA GLN A 152 3.23 31.07 17.78
C GLN A 152 3.79 30.31 18.99
N THR A 153 4.05 31.03 20.08
CA THR A 153 4.64 30.47 21.31
C THR A 153 3.80 29.37 21.95
N LYS A 154 2.49 29.30 21.69
CA LYS A 154 1.59 28.23 22.15
C LYS A 154 1.59 26.99 21.24
N GLY A 155 2.11 27.07 20.03
CA GLY A 155 2.21 25.92 19.13
C GLY A 155 3.16 24.87 19.70
N ARG A 156 2.69 23.62 19.85
CA ARG A 156 3.50 22.48 20.32
C ARG A 156 3.38 21.25 19.46
N ALA A 157 2.40 21.19 18.57
CA ALA A 157 2.18 20.07 17.68
C ALA A 157 1.70 20.53 16.31
N ILE A 158 1.79 19.62 15.35
CA ILE A 158 1.35 19.78 13.98
C ILE A 158 0.32 18.70 13.70
N ARG A 159 -0.83 19.10 13.14
CA ARG A 159 -1.83 18.20 12.57
C ARG A 159 -1.78 18.31 11.05
N PHE A 160 -1.74 17.17 10.38
CA PHE A 160 -1.77 17.07 8.93
C PHE A 160 -3.13 16.57 8.47
N THR A 161 -3.61 17.11 7.36
CA THR A 161 -4.82 16.65 6.67
C THR A 161 -4.52 16.33 5.22
N CYS A 162 -5.31 15.41 4.68
CA CYS A 162 -5.18 14.94 3.31
C CYS A 162 -6.45 15.24 2.51
N PHE A 163 -6.31 15.47 1.19
CA PHE A 163 -7.45 15.74 0.33
C PHE A 163 -8.24 14.48 -0.07
N ASP A 164 -7.88 13.32 0.49
CA ASP A 164 -8.76 12.15 0.52
C ASP A 164 -9.96 12.33 1.47
N GLY A 165 -9.91 13.35 2.34
CA GLY A 165 -10.96 13.70 3.29
C GLY A 165 -11.03 12.82 4.54
N ALA A 166 -10.14 11.85 4.70
CA ALA A 166 -10.21 10.86 5.78
C ALA A 166 -8.90 10.73 6.56
N TYR A 167 -7.74 10.76 5.89
CA TYR A 167 -6.47 10.52 6.54
C TYR A 167 -5.98 11.77 7.28
N THR A 168 -5.64 11.58 8.54
CA THR A 168 -5.02 12.61 9.38
C THR A 168 -3.77 12.04 10.04
N GLU A 169 -2.82 12.91 10.29
CA GLU A 169 -1.56 12.54 10.93
C GLU A 169 -1.12 13.65 11.88
N SER A 170 -0.19 13.36 12.78
CA SER A 170 0.38 14.36 13.69
C SER A 170 1.85 14.14 13.99
N LEU A 171 2.52 15.23 14.33
CA LEU A 171 3.86 15.25 14.89
C LEU A 171 3.91 16.28 16.02
N THR A 172 4.77 16.08 17.02
CA THR A 172 5.18 17.20 17.89
C THR A 172 5.89 18.27 17.06
N LEU A 173 5.91 19.51 17.53
CA LEU A 173 6.66 20.59 16.88
C LEU A 173 8.16 20.27 16.82
N GLN A 174 8.70 19.59 17.83
CA GLN A 174 10.10 19.16 17.85
C GLN A 174 10.39 18.14 16.74
N GLN A 175 9.53 17.13 16.57
CA GLN A 175 9.64 16.16 15.48
C GLN A 175 9.51 16.83 14.12
N ALA A 176 8.50 17.69 13.94
CA ALA A 176 8.24 18.41 12.68
C ALA A 176 9.38 19.35 12.26
N ARG A 177 10.19 19.82 13.20
CA ARG A 177 11.35 20.68 12.95
C ARG A 177 12.64 19.93 12.61
N ARG A 178 12.64 18.59 12.67
CA ARG A 178 13.83 17.81 12.32
C ARG A 178 14.23 18.04 10.86
N PRO A 179 15.53 17.93 10.54
CA PRO A 179 16.03 18.17 9.18
C PRO A 179 15.60 17.10 8.18
N ASP A 180 15.13 15.94 8.66
CA ASP A 180 14.76 14.76 7.90
C ASP A 180 13.25 14.62 7.63
N ILE A 181 12.51 15.74 7.74
CA ILE A 181 11.06 15.83 7.47
C ILE A 181 10.81 16.74 6.28
N LEU A 182 10.15 16.21 5.25
CA LEU A 182 9.87 16.92 4.00
C LEU A 182 8.37 17.01 3.70
N VAL A 183 8.00 18.14 3.12
CA VAL A 183 6.85 18.25 2.21
C VAL A 183 7.38 17.93 0.81
N ALA A 184 7.27 16.65 0.43
CA ALA A 184 7.88 16.09 -0.77
C ALA A 184 6.95 16.19 -1.98
N HIS A 185 7.50 16.56 -3.15
CA HIS A 185 6.81 16.54 -4.44
C HIS A 185 7.48 15.61 -5.47
N ARG A 186 8.65 15.05 -5.12
CA ARG A 186 9.36 14.04 -5.92
C ARG A 186 9.78 12.84 -5.05
N MET A 187 9.83 11.68 -5.69
CA MET A 187 10.25 10.41 -5.14
C MET A 187 10.92 9.60 -6.25
N GLN A 188 12.03 8.92 -5.95
CA GLN A 188 12.77 8.13 -6.96
C GLN A 188 13.08 8.97 -8.23
N ASP A 189 13.52 10.21 -8.01
CA ASP A 189 13.91 11.15 -9.06
C ASP A 189 12.79 11.56 -10.03
N LYS A 190 11.53 11.22 -9.74
CA LYS A 190 10.37 11.52 -10.57
C LYS A 190 9.35 12.33 -9.77
N PRO A 191 8.48 13.12 -10.43
CA PRO A 191 7.31 13.69 -9.76
C PRO A 191 6.49 12.60 -9.06
N LEU A 192 5.97 12.91 -7.87
CA LEU A 192 5.12 11.96 -7.14
C LEU A 192 3.87 11.60 -7.94
N GLY A 193 3.75 10.33 -8.30
CA GLY A 193 2.51 9.78 -8.87
C GLY A 193 1.38 9.75 -7.84
N HIS A 194 0.13 9.75 -8.33
CA HIS A 194 -1.06 9.74 -7.48
C HIS A 194 -1.03 8.61 -6.43
N ASN A 195 -0.66 7.39 -6.81
CA ASN A 195 -0.63 6.23 -5.91
C ASN A 195 0.41 6.36 -4.78
N HIS A 196 1.45 7.16 -4.99
CA HIS A 196 2.48 7.47 -3.99
C HIS A 196 2.15 8.71 -3.14
N GLY A 197 0.94 9.25 -3.29
CA GLY A 197 0.46 10.42 -2.55
C GLY A 197 0.64 11.74 -3.29
N GLY A 198 0.86 11.71 -4.60
CA GLY A 198 1.04 12.91 -5.42
C GLY A 198 -0.21 13.82 -5.45
N PRO A 199 -0.04 15.13 -5.72
CA PRO A 199 1.21 15.74 -6.18
C PRO A 199 2.20 16.08 -5.05
N VAL A 200 1.77 16.02 -3.78
CA VAL A 200 2.58 16.34 -2.61
C VAL A 200 2.21 15.43 -1.45
N ARG A 201 3.22 14.95 -0.72
CA ARG A 201 3.05 14.15 0.50
C ARG A 201 3.93 14.67 1.63
N LEU A 202 3.59 14.28 2.85
CA LEU A 202 4.53 14.32 3.97
C LEU A 202 5.49 13.13 3.86
N TYR A 203 6.76 13.37 4.17
CA TYR A 203 7.78 12.34 4.34
C TYR A 203 8.51 12.53 5.67
N VAL A 204 8.46 11.49 6.51
CA VAL A 204 9.01 11.45 7.87
C VAL A 204 10.01 10.30 7.91
N ALA A 205 11.26 10.57 7.54
CA ALA A 205 12.26 9.52 7.31
C ALA A 205 12.55 8.58 8.51
N PRO A 206 12.61 9.05 9.77
CA PRO A 206 13.01 8.21 10.90
C PRO A 206 11.86 7.39 11.52
N MET A 207 10.63 7.51 10.99
CA MET A 207 9.43 6.88 11.54
C MET A 207 8.82 5.88 10.55
N TYR A 208 7.97 4.98 11.06
CA TYR A 208 7.21 4.06 10.22
C TYR A 208 6.36 4.83 9.20
N PHE A 209 6.28 4.28 7.99
CA PHE A 209 5.82 5.02 6.82
C PHE A 209 4.34 5.46 6.86
N TYR A 210 3.55 4.99 7.83
CA TYR A 210 2.20 5.53 8.05
C TYR A 210 2.25 7.01 8.47
N LYS A 211 3.28 7.44 9.21
CA LYS A 211 3.49 8.86 9.54
C LYS A 211 3.74 9.75 8.33
N SER A 212 4.11 9.17 7.19
CA SER A 212 4.35 9.89 5.94
C SER A 212 3.03 10.04 5.16
N ALA A 213 2.15 10.93 5.60
CA ALA A 213 0.82 11.14 5.02
C ALA A 213 0.85 11.41 3.50
N LYS A 214 0.01 10.69 2.74
CA LYS A 214 -0.18 10.87 1.29
C LYS A 214 -1.19 12.00 1.02
N TRP A 215 -1.15 12.59 -0.18
CA TRP A 215 -2.19 13.53 -0.62
C TRP A 215 -2.36 14.73 0.31
N LEU A 216 -1.23 15.27 0.78
CA LEU A 216 -1.18 16.29 1.83
C LEU A 216 -1.90 17.57 1.37
N SER A 217 -2.84 18.07 2.15
CA SER A 217 -3.61 19.28 1.85
C SER A 217 -3.51 20.36 2.93
N GLY A 218 -3.20 20.00 4.17
CA GLY A 218 -3.14 20.95 5.28
C GLY A 218 -2.09 20.62 6.32
N ILE A 219 -1.53 21.68 6.91
CA ILE A 219 -0.58 21.68 8.03
C ILE A 219 -1.11 22.69 9.06
N THR A 220 -1.74 22.21 10.11
CA THR A 220 -2.32 23.05 11.17
C THR A 220 -1.45 22.96 12.41
N VAL A 221 -0.98 24.10 12.90
CA VAL A 221 -0.26 24.15 14.18
C VAL A 221 -1.26 24.14 15.33
N THR A 222 -1.09 23.23 16.27
CA THR A 222 -1.98 23.01 17.42
C THR A 222 -1.22 23.12 18.75
N GLU A 223 -1.98 23.33 19.83
CA GLU A 223 -1.44 23.41 21.20
C GLU A 223 -1.02 22.04 21.75
N ASP A 224 -1.67 20.97 21.31
CA ASP A 224 -1.38 19.59 21.72
C ASP A 224 -1.36 18.64 20.52
N VAL A 225 -0.65 17.52 20.67
CA VAL A 225 -0.70 16.41 19.72
C VAL A 225 -2.10 15.82 19.72
N ARG A 226 -2.71 15.72 18.54
CA ARG A 226 -3.98 15.03 18.33
C ARG A 226 -3.69 13.76 17.52
N PRO A 227 -3.96 12.56 18.07
CA PRO A 227 -3.77 11.30 17.35
C PRO A 227 -4.33 11.35 15.92
N GLY A 228 -3.59 10.72 15.00
CA GLY A 228 -3.98 10.56 13.61
C GLY A 228 -4.83 9.31 13.38
N TYR A 229 -5.02 8.98 12.11
CA TYR A 229 -5.91 7.90 11.70
C TYR A 229 -5.51 6.53 12.27
N TRP A 230 -4.21 6.20 12.24
CA TRP A 230 -3.72 4.92 12.73
C TRP A 230 -3.49 4.91 14.23
N GLU A 231 -3.12 6.04 14.81
CA GLU A 231 -2.97 6.19 16.25
C GLU A 231 -4.28 5.93 16.98
N ASP A 232 -5.40 6.44 16.44
CA ASP A 232 -6.76 6.14 16.93
C ASP A 232 -7.12 4.64 16.84
N ARG A 233 -6.33 3.86 16.11
CA ARG A 233 -6.50 2.41 15.91
C ARG A 233 -5.44 1.57 16.62
N GLY A 234 -4.70 2.18 17.55
CA GLY A 234 -3.76 1.48 18.43
C GLY A 234 -2.33 1.43 17.94
N TYR A 235 -1.97 2.19 16.89
CA TYR A 235 -0.57 2.40 16.53
C TYR A 235 0.07 3.49 17.42
N ASP A 236 1.38 3.42 17.61
CA ASP A 236 2.10 4.40 18.43
C ASP A 236 2.12 5.78 17.78
N VAL A 237 1.99 6.83 18.59
CA VAL A 237 2.02 8.23 18.14
C VAL A 237 3.41 8.63 17.61
N ASP A 238 4.47 8.22 18.30
CA ASP A 238 5.84 8.63 17.98
C ASP A 238 6.48 7.77 16.87
N ALA A 239 5.99 6.54 16.68
CA ALA A 239 6.23 5.69 15.52
C ALA A 239 7.71 5.54 15.07
N TRP A 240 8.67 5.70 15.97
CA TRP A 240 10.09 5.57 15.65
C TRP A 240 10.41 4.14 15.20
N VAL A 241 11.08 4.01 14.05
CA VAL A 241 11.48 2.69 13.56
C VAL A 241 12.38 2.01 14.60
N GLY A 242 12.01 0.78 14.98
CA GLY A 242 12.74 -0.04 15.95
C GLY A 242 12.48 0.30 17.43
N ARG A 243 11.62 1.27 17.74
CA ARG A 243 11.29 1.67 19.13
C ARG A 243 9.80 1.86 19.36
N SER A 244 8.97 1.47 18.41
CA SER A 244 7.52 1.68 18.44
C SER A 244 6.78 0.48 17.85
N ASN A 245 5.48 0.39 18.15
CA ASN A 245 4.56 -0.64 17.70
C ASN A 245 4.97 -2.07 18.11
N GLY A 246 5.77 -2.20 19.19
CA GLY A 246 6.31 -3.49 19.64
C GLY A 246 7.31 -4.12 18.66
N ARG A 247 7.90 -3.32 17.76
CA ARG A 247 8.83 -3.77 16.72
C ARG A 247 10.26 -3.33 17.03
N ASP A 248 11.22 -4.13 16.56
CA ASP A 248 12.67 -3.99 16.74
C ASP A 248 13.42 -3.85 15.41
N ASP A 249 12.75 -3.34 14.36
CA ASP A 249 13.39 -3.12 13.05
C ASP A 249 14.61 -2.21 13.16
N ALA A 250 15.66 -2.48 12.39
CA ALA A 250 16.83 -1.59 12.31
C ALA A 250 16.40 -0.15 11.94
N PRO A 251 17.02 0.90 12.51
CA PRO A 251 16.75 2.28 12.10
C PRO A 251 16.87 2.47 10.59
N THR A 252 16.14 3.44 10.05
CA THR A 252 16.35 3.88 8.66
C THR A 252 17.74 4.49 8.52
N SER A 253 18.32 4.36 7.32
CA SER A 253 19.73 4.64 6.98
C SER A 253 20.20 6.06 7.23
#